data_AF-A0A957NW44-F1
#
_entry.id   AF-A0A957NW44-F1
#
_cell.length_a   1.000
_cell.length_b   1.000
_cell.length_c   1.000
_cell.angle_alpha   90.00
_cell.angle_beta   90.00
_cell.angle_gamma   90.00
#
_symmetry.space_group_name_H-M   'P 1'
#
loop_
_entity.id
_entity.type
_entity.pdbx_description
1 polymer ?
#
loop_
_entity_poly.entity_id
_entity_poly.type
_entity_poly.pdbx_seq_one_letter_code
_entity_poly.pdbx_strand_id
1 'polypeptide(L)'
;KTGSFDPLQDAEMVKAAAAEAPASPYRLVQFVGPVQQSWVWQVEVLGGRVLGYIPNNAHIVYIADADLAKIRSLPAVRWVGAYLPSYKVAPELVEQVAAAGADAAAMELVVVAFPGESVNELRTFLQAQGATVLEEAVTVSGAVFRISAPASSIRAVSQYPGVSWVERYLEPQLLNAEGRKILGAENVWQNSGFFGANQIIAISDSGLSVQGDLSNDFEGRLLRAFAPSEMNLASAQCSAKTDWTDLNGHGTHVAGSVLGNGTLSGSDAANHQYTTSHAGTAPEARLVFMALNTDGSGGIQCIDLNGDFLAKGYDEGARISSNSWGASDNGAYGRTSQIVDDYIWRHKDYLVLYANGNAGPSQGTV
;
A
#
# COMPACT_ATOMS: atom_id res chain seq x y z
N LYS A 1 -18.77 5.92 7.94
CA LYS A 1 -20.02 6.72 8.03
C LYS A 1 -20.78 6.28 9.28
N THR A 2 -20.92 7.15 10.28
CA THR A 2 -21.71 6.88 11.49
C THR A 2 -23.16 7.31 11.30
N GLY A 3 -24.04 6.36 11.00
CA GLY A 3 -25.49 6.56 10.94
C GLY A 3 -26.03 7.38 9.75
N SER A 4 -27.35 7.61 9.77
CA SER A 4 -28.09 8.48 8.84
C SER A 4 -29.37 9.00 9.49
N PHE A 5 -29.72 10.25 9.23
CA PHE A 5 -30.97 10.88 9.69
C PHE A 5 -31.40 11.97 8.68
N ASP A 6 -32.68 12.31 8.62
CA ASP A 6 -33.15 13.55 7.97
C ASP A 6 -33.43 14.60 9.06
N PRO A 7 -32.65 15.69 9.16
CA PRO A 7 -32.81 16.67 10.22
C PRO A 7 -34.19 17.33 10.31
N LEU A 8 -34.97 17.32 9.22
CA LEU A 8 -36.30 17.92 9.18
C LEU A 8 -37.41 16.92 9.57
N GLN A 9 -37.18 15.62 9.40
CA GLN A 9 -38.13 14.57 9.79
C GLN A 9 -37.83 14.06 11.21
N ASP A 10 -36.55 13.98 11.57
CA ASP A 10 -36.06 13.44 12.85
C ASP A 10 -35.73 14.54 13.87
N ALA A 11 -36.40 15.70 13.78
CA ALA A 11 -36.02 16.93 14.48
C ALA A 11 -35.91 16.76 16.01
N GLU A 12 -36.80 15.98 16.63
CA GLU A 12 -36.79 15.77 18.08
C GLU A 12 -35.61 14.90 18.54
N MET A 13 -35.27 13.86 17.77
CA MET A 13 -34.07 13.04 18.03
C MET A 13 -32.80 13.88 17.93
N VAL A 14 -32.69 14.71 16.88
CA VAL A 14 -31.53 15.58 16.67
C VAL A 14 -31.41 16.64 17.76
N LYS A 15 -32.53 17.22 18.21
CA LYS A 15 -32.53 18.17 19.33
C LYS A 15 -32.09 17.53 20.64
N ALA A 16 -32.60 16.33 20.95
CA ALA A 16 -32.23 15.61 22.17
C ALA A 16 -30.72 15.31 22.19
N ALA A 17 -30.18 14.77 21.10
CA ALA A 17 -28.75 14.48 20.98
C ALA A 17 -27.88 15.75 21.05
N ALA A 18 -28.36 16.88 20.52
CA ALA A 18 -27.65 18.15 20.60
C ALA A 18 -27.68 18.78 22.00
N ALA A 19 -28.73 18.53 22.81
CA ALA A 19 -28.85 19.06 24.16
C ALA A 19 -27.86 18.39 25.15
N GLU A 20 -27.47 17.15 24.88
CA GLU A 20 -26.50 16.39 25.68
C GLU A 20 -25.04 16.62 25.26
N ALA A 21 -24.82 17.25 24.11
CA ALA A 21 -23.48 17.46 23.56
C ALA A 21 -22.81 18.74 24.12
N PRO A 22 -21.48 18.74 24.31
CA PRO A 22 -20.73 19.95 24.63
C PRO A 22 -20.92 21.05 23.57
N ALA A 23 -20.88 22.31 23.99
CA ALA A 23 -20.87 23.43 23.07
C ALA A 23 -19.66 23.35 22.13
N SER A 24 -19.89 23.54 20.83
CA SER A 24 -18.87 23.47 19.79
C SER A 24 -19.20 24.45 18.66
N PRO A 25 -18.21 25.20 18.13
CA PRO A 25 -18.42 26.08 16.98
C PRO A 25 -18.51 25.31 15.66
N TYR A 26 -18.24 24.00 15.67
CA TYR A 26 -18.30 23.15 14.49
C TYR A 26 -19.74 22.67 14.23
N ARG A 27 -20.26 23.01 13.06
CA ARG A 27 -21.65 22.77 12.65
C ARG A 27 -21.71 22.02 11.32
N LEU A 28 -22.78 21.29 11.12
CA LEU A 28 -23.17 20.77 9.81
C LEU A 28 -24.06 21.80 9.13
N VAL A 29 -23.70 22.21 7.91
CA VAL A 29 -24.52 23.06 7.03
C VAL A 29 -24.93 22.22 5.84
N GLN A 30 -26.23 21.93 5.73
CA GLN A 30 -26.80 21.23 4.58
C GLN A 30 -27.41 22.24 3.61
N PHE A 31 -27.01 22.16 2.34
CA PHE A 31 -27.55 22.98 1.27
C PHE A 31 -28.76 22.31 0.60
N VAL A 32 -29.61 23.11 -0.06
CA VAL A 32 -30.85 22.65 -0.71
C VAL A 32 -30.63 21.77 -1.95
N GLY A 33 -29.40 21.70 -2.47
CA GLY A 33 -29.05 20.93 -3.67
C GLY A 33 -27.53 20.82 -3.86
N PRO A 34 -27.05 20.34 -5.04
CA PRO A 34 -25.64 20.27 -5.36
C PRO A 34 -24.94 21.60 -5.09
N VAL A 35 -23.91 21.57 -4.24
CA VAL A 35 -23.33 22.79 -3.66
C VAL A 35 -22.61 23.59 -4.73
N GLN A 36 -23.04 24.84 -4.91
CA GLN A 36 -22.40 25.78 -5.82
C GLN A 36 -21.31 26.57 -5.09
N GLN A 37 -20.25 26.95 -5.81
CA GLN A 37 -19.16 27.77 -5.25
C GLN A 37 -19.67 29.10 -4.67
N SER A 38 -20.70 29.69 -5.29
CA SER A 38 -21.31 30.93 -4.80
C SER A 38 -21.94 30.77 -3.41
N TRP A 39 -22.50 29.59 -3.08
CA TRP A 39 -23.10 29.32 -1.77
C TRP A 39 -22.05 29.12 -0.69
N VAL A 40 -20.94 28.44 -1.02
CA VAL A 40 -19.77 28.33 -0.13
C VAL A 40 -19.24 29.73 0.19
N TRP A 41 -19.06 30.57 -0.84
CA TRP A 41 -18.59 31.94 -0.65
C TRP A 41 -19.55 32.80 0.20
N GLN A 42 -20.87 32.64 0.04
CA GLN A 42 -21.85 33.31 0.91
C GLN A 42 -21.70 32.92 2.38
N VAL A 43 -21.45 31.64 2.67
CA VAL A 43 -21.17 31.17 4.03
C VAL A 43 -19.88 31.80 4.57
N GLU A 44 -18.84 31.88 3.75
CA GLU A 44 -17.54 32.45 4.14
C GLU A 44 -17.60 33.95 4.41
N VAL A 45 -18.28 34.72 3.54
CA VAL A 45 -18.47 36.17 3.71
C VAL A 45 -19.26 36.49 4.98
N LEU A 46 -20.14 35.59 5.42
CA LEU A 46 -20.91 35.72 6.65
C LEU A 46 -20.17 35.26 7.91
N GLY A 47 -18.88 34.92 7.82
CA GLY A 47 -18.03 34.53 8.95
C GLY A 47 -17.92 33.02 9.18
N GLY A 48 -18.52 32.20 8.31
CA GLY A 48 -18.30 30.75 8.31
C GLY A 48 -16.92 30.39 7.74
N ARG A 49 -16.38 29.24 8.13
CA ARG A 49 -15.21 28.66 7.47
C ARG A 49 -15.52 27.21 7.11
N VAL A 50 -15.58 26.92 5.82
CA VAL A 50 -15.93 25.60 5.31
C VAL A 50 -14.71 24.68 5.39
N LEU A 51 -14.84 23.55 6.09
CA LEU A 51 -13.71 22.68 6.45
C LEU A 51 -13.68 21.38 5.65
N GLY A 52 -14.85 20.86 5.28
CA GLY A 52 -14.93 19.60 4.56
C GLY A 52 -16.34 19.24 4.15
N TYR A 53 -16.45 18.44 3.10
CA TYR A 53 -17.70 17.92 2.59
C TYR A 53 -18.15 16.67 3.36
N ILE A 54 -19.46 16.54 3.59
CA ILE A 54 -20.12 15.32 4.04
C ILE A 54 -21.26 15.01 3.05
N PRO A 55 -21.54 13.72 2.75
CA PRO A 55 -22.60 13.33 1.82
C PRO A 55 -23.94 14.03 2.03
N ASN A 56 -24.72 14.14 0.95
CA ASN A 56 -26.03 14.81 0.89
C ASN A 56 -25.96 16.34 0.97
N ASN A 57 -25.03 16.92 0.21
CA ASN A 57 -24.85 18.37 0.07
C ASN A 57 -24.58 19.07 1.41
N ALA A 58 -23.89 18.40 2.32
CA ALA A 58 -23.57 18.93 3.64
C ALA A 58 -22.09 19.27 3.74
N HIS A 59 -21.76 20.24 4.58
CA HIS A 59 -20.39 20.57 4.92
C HIS A 59 -20.23 20.71 6.43
N ILE A 60 -19.06 20.33 6.94
CA ILE A 60 -18.63 20.78 8.26
C ILE A 60 -18.12 22.21 8.11
N VAL A 61 -18.67 23.11 8.91
CA VAL A 61 -18.36 24.53 8.90
C VAL A 61 -18.06 24.98 10.32
N TYR A 62 -16.95 25.68 10.51
CA TYR A 62 -16.75 26.46 11.72
C TYR A 62 -17.62 27.72 11.65
N ILE A 63 -18.46 27.93 12.65
CA ILE A 63 -19.39 29.07 12.73
C ILE A 63 -19.37 29.61 14.17
N ALA A 64 -18.96 30.87 14.33
CA ALA A 64 -19.11 31.56 15.60
C ALA A 64 -20.59 31.77 15.93
N ASP A 65 -20.96 31.72 17.21
CA ASP A 65 -22.37 31.82 17.62
C ASP A 65 -23.05 33.13 17.15
N ALA A 66 -22.27 34.21 17.04
CA ALA A 66 -22.73 35.52 16.53
C ALA A 66 -23.15 35.49 15.03
N ASP A 67 -22.64 34.54 14.25
CA ASP A 67 -22.86 34.43 12.81
C ASP A 67 -23.86 33.33 12.43
N LEU A 68 -24.20 32.45 13.37
CA LEU A 68 -25.08 31.30 13.15
C LEU A 68 -26.45 31.68 12.58
N ALA A 69 -27.08 32.74 13.08
CA ALA A 69 -28.38 33.19 12.60
C ALA A 69 -28.33 33.69 11.14
N LYS A 70 -27.23 34.35 10.76
CA LYS A 70 -27.04 34.87 9.40
C LYS A 70 -26.94 33.72 8.40
N ILE A 71 -26.10 32.72 8.71
CA ILE A 71 -25.88 31.55 7.83
C ILE A 71 -27.16 30.71 7.72
N ARG A 72 -27.90 30.51 8.83
CA ARG A 72 -29.20 29.81 8.82
C ARG A 72 -30.25 30.47 7.93
N SER A 73 -30.16 31.78 7.72
CA SER A 73 -31.14 32.54 6.92
C SER A 73 -30.89 32.49 5.40
N LEU A 74 -29.75 31.93 4.97
CA LEU A 74 -29.42 31.84 3.54
C LEU A 74 -30.44 30.97 2.80
N PRO A 75 -31.03 31.43 1.67
CA PRO A 75 -31.98 30.64 0.89
C PRO A 75 -31.41 29.31 0.37
N ALA A 76 -30.09 29.23 0.20
CA ALA A 76 -29.39 28.03 -0.22
C ALA A 76 -29.22 26.99 0.90
N VAL A 77 -29.46 27.35 2.16
CA VAL A 77 -29.27 26.49 3.33
C VAL A 77 -30.59 25.80 3.68
N ARG A 78 -30.59 24.47 3.61
CA ARG A 78 -31.71 23.62 4.03
C ARG A 78 -31.76 23.47 5.55
N TRP A 79 -30.59 23.30 6.18
CA TRP A 79 -30.50 23.02 7.61
C TRP A 79 -29.11 23.34 8.19
N VAL A 80 -29.07 23.74 9.47
CA VAL A 80 -27.82 23.91 10.24
C VAL A 80 -27.96 23.32 11.64
N GLY A 81 -27.08 22.37 11.99
CA GLY A 81 -27.03 21.77 13.33
C GLY A 81 -25.62 21.53 13.85
N ALA A 82 -25.52 21.06 15.09
CA ALA A 82 -24.24 20.78 15.72
C ALA A 82 -23.55 19.57 15.08
N TYR A 83 -22.22 19.62 14.96
CA TYR A 83 -21.43 18.45 14.64
C TYR A 83 -21.17 17.66 15.94
N LEU A 84 -22.00 16.64 16.17
CA LEU A 84 -22.07 15.93 17.45
C LEU A 84 -20.88 15.00 17.69
N PRO A 85 -20.53 14.70 18.95
CA PRO A 85 -19.47 13.74 19.29
C PRO A 85 -19.64 12.37 18.62
N SER A 86 -20.87 11.86 18.50
CA SER A 86 -21.17 10.59 17.86
C SER A 86 -20.82 10.55 16.36
N TYR A 87 -20.73 11.71 15.70
CA TYR A 87 -20.35 11.81 14.29
C TYR A 87 -18.83 11.76 14.09
N LYS A 88 -18.04 11.93 15.16
CA LYS A 88 -16.58 11.97 15.11
C LYS A 88 -15.93 10.62 15.27
N VAL A 89 -16.69 9.59 15.66
CA VAL A 89 -16.15 8.26 15.98
C VAL A 89 -16.40 7.32 14.82
N ALA A 90 -15.40 6.55 14.42
CA ALA A 90 -15.56 5.52 13.40
C ALA A 90 -16.55 4.43 13.86
N PRO A 91 -17.46 3.92 13.00
CA PRO A 91 -18.51 2.99 13.40
C PRO A 91 -18.02 1.75 14.17
N GLU A 92 -16.89 1.18 13.73
CA GLU A 92 -16.27 0.00 14.34
C GLU A 92 -15.78 0.24 15.78
N LEU A 93 -15.52 1.51 16.15
CA LEU A 93 -15.20 1.87 17.52
C LEU A 93 -16.45 1.98 18.39
N VAL A 94 -17.63 2.24 17.83
CA VAL A 94 -18.87 2.38 18.61
C VAL A 94 -19.24 1.07 19.28
N GLU A 95 -19.16 -0.05 18.55
CA GLU A 95 -19.41 -1.39 19.08
C GLU A 95 -18.36 -1.77 20.13
N GLN A 96 -17.10 -1.41 19.91
CA GLN A 96 -16.02 -1.68 20.86
C GLN A 96 -16.16 -0.86 22.14
N VAL A 97 -16.58 0.40 22.06
CA VAL A 97 -16.90 1.22 23.24
C VAL A 97 -18.10 0.67 24.00
N ALA A 98 -19.10 0.11 23.30
CA ALA A 98 -20.26 -0.51 23.93
C ALA A 98 -19.94 -1.85 24.61
N ALA A 99 -19.00 -2.62 24.05
CA ALA A 99 -18.56 -3.90 24.58
C ALA A 99 -17.42 -3.79 25.62
N ALA A 100 -16.68 -2.68 25.60
CA ALA A 100 -15.58 -2.43 26.52
C ALA A 100 -16.08 -2.12 27.93
N GLY A 101 -15.75 -3.00 28.88
CA GLY A 101 -15.77 -2.64 30.31
C GLY A 101 -14.66 -1.63 30.63
N ALA A 102 -14.64 -1.14 31.87
CA ALA A 102 -13.59 -0.21 32.35
C ALA A 102 -12.16 -0.77 32.19
N ASP A 103 -12.02 -2.10 32.11
CA ASP A 103 -10.76 -2.84 31.99
C ASP A 103 -10.36 -3.19 30.55
N ALA A 104 -10.99 -2.60 29.53
CA ALA A 104 -10.61 -2.87 28.14
C ALA A 104 -9.17 -2.43 27.87
N ALA A 105 -8.39 -3.33 27.26
CA ALA A 105 -6.99 -3.09 26.91
C ALA A 105 -6.83 -1.82 26.07
N ALA A 106 -5.69 -1.14 26.26
CA ALA A 106 -5.32 0.01 25.44
C ALA A 106 -5.28 -0.38 23.95
N MET A 107 -5.77 0.52 23.11
CA MET A 107 -5.78 0.35 21.65
C MET A 107 -5.13 1.56 20.99
N GLU A 108 -4.59 1.34 19.80
CA GLU A 108 -4.06 2.43 19.00
C GLU A 108 -5.18 3.14 18.23
N LEU A 109 -5.23 4.47 18.37
CA LEU A 109 -6.21 5.34 17.73
C LEU A 109 -5.51 6.41 16.90
N VAL A 110 -6.16 6.83 15.83
CA VAL A 110 -5.86 8.08 15.12
C VAL A 110 -6.90 9.11 15.53
N VAL A 111 -6.44 10.24 16.06
CA VAL A 111 -7.26 11.39 16.44
C VAL A 111 -6.90 12.56 15.53
N VAL A 112 -7.89 13.08 14.81
CA VAL A 112 -7.75 14.21 13.91
C VAL A 112 -8.45 15.42 14.53
N ALA A 113 -7.75 16.54 14.59
CA ALA A 113 -8.29 17.84 14.98
C ALA A 113 -8.77 18.62 13.75
N PHE A 114 -9.63 19.62 13.95
CA PHE A 114 -9.94 20.59 12.89
C PHE A 114 -8.73 21.50 12.58
N PRO A 115 -8.64 22.06 11.35
CA PRO A 115 -7.58 22.99 11.00
C PRO A 115 -7.57 24.25 11.87
N GLY A 116 -6.42 24.56 12.46
CA GLY A 116 -6.20 25.73 13.33
C GLY A 116 -6.40 25.49 14.82
N GLU A 117 -6.81 24.28 15.22
CA GLU A 117 -6.85 23.87 16.62
C GLU A 117 -5.43 23.75 17.23
N SER A 118 -5.32 24.02 18.53
CA SER A 118 -4.03 24.00 19.23
C SER A 118 -3.53 22.57 19.44
N VAL A 119 -2.41 22.25 18.79
CA VAL A 119 -1.71 20.97 18.91
C VAL A 119 -1.36 20.68 20.38
N ASN A 120 -0.84 21.68 21.11
CA ASN A 120 -0.42 21.51 22.49
C ASN A 120 -1.60 21.25 23.43
N GLU A 121 -2.71 21.96 23.25
CA GLU A 121 -3.91 21.78 24.08
C GLU A 121 -4.52 20.40 23.85
N LEU A 122 -4.62 19.96 22.59
CA LEU A 122 -5.10 18.62 22.27
C LEU A 122 -4.17 17.54 22.85
N ARG A 123 -2.84 17.70 22.73
CA ARG A 123 -1.87 16.76 23.33
C ARG A 123 -2.07 16.62 24.83
N THR A 124 -2.12 17.75 25.55
CA THR A 124 -2.32 17.77 27.00
C THR A 124 -3.66 17.13 27.39
N PHE A 125 -4.72 17.42 26.63
CA PHE A 125 -6.01 16.80 26.85
C PHE A 125 -5.97 15.28 26.64
N LEU A 126 -5.39 14.79 25.55
CA LEU A 126 -5.27 13.34 25.26
C LEU A 126 -4.49 12.63 26.38
N GLN A 127 -3.37 13.21 26.83
CA GLN A 127 -2.58 12.67 27.95
C GLN A 127 -3.39 12.61 29.25
N ALA A 128 -4.21 13.63 29.52
CA ALA A 128 -5.10 13.62 30.69
C ALA A 128 -6.19 12.54 30.61
N GLN A 129 -6.55 12.06 29.41
CA GLN A 129 -7.44 10.90 29.22
C GLN A 129 -6.70 9.54 29.31
N GLY A 130 -5.43 9.53 29.72
CA GLY A 130 -4.62 8.32 29.84
C GLY A 130 -4.00 7.85 28.52
N ALA A 131 -3.96 8.70 27.50
CA ALA A 131 -3.32 8.37 26.24
C ALA A 131 -1.80 8.58 26.27
N THR A 132 -1.06 7.63 25.69
CA THR A 132 0.34 7.80 25.30
C THR A 132 0.39 8.22 23.84
N VAL A 133 1.05 9.34 23.53
CA VAL A 133 1.25 9.79 22.15
C VAL A 133 2.38 8.99 21.51
N LEU A 134 2.10 8.33 20.39
CA LEU A 134 3.05 7.52 19.63
C LEU A 134 3.61 8.28 18.43
N GLU A 135 2.78 9.10 17.77
CA GLU A 135 3.16 9.91 16.62
C GLU A 135 2.28 11.17 16.55
N GLU A 136 2.81 12.25 15.98
CA GLU A 136 2.09 13.52 15.84
C GLU A 136 2.52 14.28 14.59
N ALA A 137 1.54 14.80 13.84
CA ALA A 137 1.79 15.63 12.67
C ALA A 137 0.77 16.77 12.53
N VAL A 138 1.14 17.82 11.81
CA VAL A 138 0.20 18.85 11.34
C VAL A 138 0.00 18.69 9.85
N THR A 139 -1.24 18.48 9.44
CA THR A 139 -1.65 18.27 8.05
C THR A 139 -2.57 19.38 7.58
N VAL A 140 -2.94 19.38 6.30
CA VAL A 140 -4.00 20.26 5.76
C VAL A 140 -5.35 20.07 6.47
N SER A 141 -5.60 18.87 7.00
CA SER A 141 -6.82 18.54 7.74
C SER A 141 -6.79 18.99 9.20
N GLY A 142 -5.63 19.44 9.71
CA GLY A 142 -5.39 19.79 11.11
C GLY A 142 -4.34 18.90 11.77
N ALA A 143 -4.23 19.01 13.09
CA ALA A 143 -3.35 18.17 13.89
C ALA A 143 -3.83 16.71 13.87
N VAL A 144 -2.91 15.77 13.75
CA VAL A 144 -3.17 14.33 13.74
C VAL A 144 -2.30 13.67 14.77
N PHE A 145 -2.90 12.84 15.61
CA PHE A 145 -2.21 12.08 16.66
C PHE A 145 -2.46 10.59 16.44
N ARG A 146 -1.39 9.79 16.46
CA ARG A 146 -1.49 8.36 16.74
C ARG A 146 -1.23 8.16 18.22
N ILE A 147 -2.19 7.58 18.93
CA ILE A 147 -2.11 7.40 20.39
C ILE A 147 -2.39 5.94 20.76
N SER A 148 -1.80 5.47 21.85
CA SER A 148 -2.29 4.30 22.58
C SER A 148 -3.13 4.78 23.75
N ALA A 149 -4.41 4.41 23.82
CA ALA A 149 -5.33 4.89 24.84
C ALA A 149 -6.35 3.81 25.26
N PRO A 150 -6.88 3.86 26.49
CA PRO A 150 -7.99 3.01 26.90
C PRO A 150 -9.23 3.26 26.04
N ALA A 151 -10.01 2.22 25.72
CA ALA A 151 -11.27 2.36 24.97
C ALA A 151 -12.27 3.32 25.65
N SER A 152 -12.21 3.40 26.99
CA SER A 152 -13.04 4.32 27.80
C SER A 152 -12.76 5.81 27.50
N SER A 153 -11.58 6.15 26.98
CA SER A 153 -11.23 7.53 26.62
C SER A 153 -11.98 8.05 25.39
N ILE A 154 -12.45 7.16 24.50
CA ILE A 154 -13.04 7.53 23.20
C ILE A 154 -14.22 8.50 23.38
N ARG A 155 -15.06 8.29 24.41
CA ARG A 155 -16.17 9.20 24.73
C ARG A 155 -15.68 10.61 25.00
N ALA A 156 -14.70 10.77 25.90
CA ALA A 156 -14.14 12.07 26.23
C ALA A 156 -13.44 12.71 25.03
N VAL A 157 -12.68 11.93 24.26
CA VAL A 157 -12.00 12.42 23.05
C VAL A 157 -12.98 12.93 22.00
N SER A 158 -14.07 12.20 21.74
CA SER A 158 -15.12 12.66 20.82
C SER A 158 -15.82 13.94 21.31
N GLN A 159 -15.87 14.16 22.62
CA GLN A 159 -16.46 15.35 23.23
C GLN A 159 -15.56 16.58 23.17
N TYR A 160 -14.26 16.42 22.91
CA TYR A 160 -13.35 17.56 22.74
C TYR A 160 -13.77 18.38 21.50
N PRO A 161 -14.06 19.70 21.64
CA PRO A 161 -14.63 20.49 20.54
C PRO A 161 -13.78 20.48 19.27
N GLY A 162 -12.46 20.60 19.42
CA GLY A 162 -11.50 20.63 18.31
C GLY A 162 -11.26 19.31 17.60
N VAL A 163 -11.73 18.17 18.12
CA VAL A 163 -11.60 16.87 17.44
C VAL A 163 -12.63 16.79 16.31
N SER A 164 -12.18 16.40 15.12
CA SER A 164 -12.99 16.21 13.93
C SER A 164 -13.28 14.73 13.65
N TRP A 165 -12.33 13.85 13.97
CA TRP A 165 -12.43 12.41 13.74
C TRP A 165 -11.58 11.57 14.70
N VAL A 166 -12.05 10.37 15.03
CA VAL A 166 -11.40 9.35 15.84
C VAL A 166 -11.64 8.00 15.20
N GLU A 167 -10.56 7.31 14.85
CA GLU A 167 -10.61 5.96 14.28
C GLU A 167 -9.53 5.06 14.88
N ARG A 168 -9.64 3.76 14.63
CA ARG A 168 -8.60 2.83 15.03
C ARG A 168 -7.40 2.97 14.10
N TYR A 169 -6.19 3.00 14.66
CA TYR A 169 -5.00 2.80 13.85
C TYR A 169 -4.91 1.31 13.48
N LEU A 170 -4.95 1.03 12.18
CA LEU A 170 -4.69 -0.30 11.63
C LEU A 170 -3.29 -0.30 11.05
N GLU A 171 -2.41 -1.09 11.66
CA GLU A 171 -1.03 -1.21 11.19
C GLU A 171 -1.02 -1.75 9.75
N PRO A 172 -0.48 -0.99 8.77
CA PRO A 172 -0.39 -1.44 7.40
C PRO A 172 0.36 -2.77 7.30
N GLN A 173 -0.18 -3.69 6.50
CA GLN A 173 0.43 -5.00 6.25
C GLN A 173 1.00 -5.04 4.82
N LEU A 174 2.01 -5.89 4.59
CA LEU A 174 2.57 -6.11 3.25
C LEU A 174 1.58 -6.91 2.39
N LEU A 175 1.21 -6.41 1.22
CA LEU A 175 0.19 -6.99 0.34
C LEU A 175 0.72 -7.20 -1.09
N ASN A 176 1.46 -8.29 -1.33
CA ASN A 176 1.90 -8.68 -2.69
C ASN A 176 1.98 -10.21 -2.92
N ALA A 177 1.24 -11.00 -2.13
CA ALA A 177 1.35 -12.47 -2.14
C ALA A 177 0.43 -13.17 -3.17
N GLU A 178 -0.48 -12.44 -3.80
CA GLU A 178 -1.63 -13.03 -4.51
C GLU A 178 -1.41 -13.21 -6.02
N GLY A 179 -0.32 -12.67 -6.59
CA GLY A 179 -0.10 -12.62 -8.04
C GLY A 179 -0.22 -14.00 -8.72
N ARG A 180 0.34 -15.04 -8.09
CA ARG A 180 0.26 -16.42 -8.55
C ARG A 180 -1.18 -16.96 -8.62
N LYS A 181 -2.07 -16.54 -7.71
CA LYS A 181 -3.49 -16.93 -7.72
C LYS A 181 -4.23 -16.26 -8.87
N ILE A 182 -3.94 -14.98 -9.12
CA ILE A 182 -4.51 -14.21 -10.23
C ILE A 182 -4.12 -14.82 -11.59
N LEU A 183 -2.87 -15.28 -11.73
CA LEU A 183 -2.39 -15.99 -12.92
C LEU A 183 -3.04 -17.38 -13.13
N GLY A 184 -3.75 -17.91 -12.13
CA GLY A 184 -4.38 -19.22 -12.21
C GLY A 184 -3.43 -20.41 -12.00
N ALA A 185 -2.22 -20.21 -11.46
CA ALA A 185 -1.25 -21.29 -11.29
C ALA A 185 -1.76 -22.41 -10.34
N GLU A 186 -2.54 -22.07 -9.31
CA GLU A 186 -3.12 -23.07 -8.41
C GLU A 186 -4.09 -24.01 -9.13
N ASN A 187 -4.75 -23.54 -10.18
CA ASN A 187 -5.62 -24.38 -10.99
C ASN A 187 -4.80 -25.44 -11.74
N VAL A 188 -3.63 -25.05 -12.27
CA VAL A 188 -2.69 -25.99 -12.91
C VAL A 188 -2.19 -27.03 -11.90
N TRP A 189 -1.85 -26.61 -10.69
CA TRP A 189 -1.42 -27.50 -9.61
C TRP A 189 -2.50 -28.52 -9.24
N GLN A 190 -3.71 -28.05 -8.97
CA GLN A 190 -4.82 -28.89 -8.50
C GLN A 190 -5.31 -29.85 -9.59
N ASN A 191 -5.38 -29.40 -10.83
CA ASN A 191 -5.96 -30.19 -11.93
C ASN A 191 -4.94 -31.05 -12.67
N SER A 192 -3.67 -30.63 -12.71
CA SER A 192 -2.63 -31.31 -13.50
C SER A 192 -1.44 -31.81 -12.68
N GLY A 193 -1.29 -31.40 -11.42
CA GLY A 193 -0.17 -31.80 -10.57
C GLY A 193 1.19 -31.28 -11.04
N PHE A 194 1.22 -30.19 -11.83
CA PHE A 194 2.46 -29.62 -12.36
C PHE A 194 2.95 -28.45 -11.54
N PHE A 195 4.05 -28.66 -10.82
CA PHE A 195 4.68 -27.66 -9.95
C PHE A 195 6.00 -27.11 -10.52
N GLY A 196 6.37 -27.50 -11.74
CA GLY A 196 7.64 -27.13 -12.38
C GLY A 196 8.80 -28.10 -12.15
N ALA A 197 8.55 -29.27 -11.55
CA ALA A 197 9.57 -30.31 -11.39
C ALA A 197 10.28 -30.64 -12.71
N ASN A 198 11.60 -30.86 -12.63
CA ASN A 198 12.51 -31.10 -13.76
C ASN A 198 12.66 -29.93 -14.75
N GLN A 199 12.06 -28.77 -14.48
CA GLN A 199 12.34 -27.55 -15.24
C GLN A 199 13.50 -26.80 -14.59
N ILE A 200 14.39 -26.25 -15.43
CA ILE A 200 15.45 -25.35 -15.00
C ILE A 200 15.17 -23.99 -15.63
N ILE A 201 15.04 -22.97 -14.77
CA ILE A 201 14.75 -21.60 -15.17
C ILE A 201 15.97 -20.74 -14.86
N ALA A 202 16.46 -20.05 -15.89
CA ALA A 202 17.49 -19.03 -15.77
C ALA A 202 16.83 -17.67 -15.49
N ILE A 203 17.31 -16.96 -14.47
CA ILE A 203 16.86 -15.60 -14.15
C ILE A 203 18.05 -14.65 -14.21
N SER A 204 17.90 -13.57 -14.95
CA SER A 204 18.91 -12.51 -15.11
C SER A 204 18.38 -11.22 -14.52
N ASP A 205 18.91 -10.79 -13.37
CA ASP A 205 18.33 -9.67 -12.62
C ASP A 205 19.34 -9.02 -11.64
N SER A 206 18.88 -8.19 -10.69
CA SER A 206 19.74 -7.39 -9.82
C SER A 206 20.66 -8.20 -8.90
N GLY A 207 20.27 -9.44 -8.60
CA GLY A 207 21.00 -10.34 -7.71
C GLY A 207 20.02 -11.29 -7.04
N LEU A 208 20.57 -12.22 -6.26
CA LEU A 208 19.78 -13.16 -5.46
C LEU A 208 20.18 -13.03 -3.99
N SER A 209 19.19 -13.13 -3.10
CA SER A 209 19.32 -12.96 -1.65
C SER A 209 19.87 -11.61 -1.18
N VAL A 210 18.97 -10.79 -0.63
CA VAL A 210 19.31 -9.47 -0.07
C VAL A 210 20.26 -9.51 1.14
N GLN A 211 20.27 -10.63 1.89
CA GLN A 211 21.10 -10.79 3.08
C GLN A 211 22.43 -11.52 2.81
N GLY A 212 22.78 -11.76 1.54
CA GLY A 212 23.98 -12.49 1.14
C GLY A 212 23.83 -14.01 1.20
N ASP A 213 23.21 -14.54 2.26
CA ASP A 213 22.92 -15.97 2.36
C ASP A 213 21.71 -16.37 1.50
N LEU A 214 21.74 -17.57 0.91
CA LEU A 214 20.61 -18.10 0.15
C LEU A 214 19.37 -18.20 1.06
N SER A 215 18.26 -17.55 0.69
CA SER A 215 17.00 -17.69 1.44
C SER A 215 16.54 -19.16 1.44
N ASN A 216 15.98 -19.61 2.57
CA ASN A 216 15.39 -20.96 2.69
C ASN A 216 14.28 -21.21 1.66
N ASP A 217 13.65 -20.14 1.15
CA ASP A 217 12.68 -20.25 0.05
C ASP A 217 13.30 -20.72 -1.28
N PHE A 218 14.62 -20.72 -1.40
CA PHE A 218 15.36 -21.26 -2.55
C PHE A 218 16.19 -22.50 -2.20
N GLU A 219 16.10 -23.01 -0.97
CA GLU A 219 16.84 -24.20 -0.54
C GLU A 219 16.50 -25.39 -1.44
N GLY A 220 17.55 -26.09 -1.91
CA GLY A 220 17.42 -27.21 -2.85
C GLY A 220 16.97 -26.80 -4.27
N ARG A 221 16.75 -25.51 -4.55
CA ARG A 221 16.35 -25.01 -5.88
C ARG A 221 17.52 -24.43 -6.66
N LEU A 222 18.44 -23.72 -6.00
CA LEU A 222 19.57 -23.07 -6.67
C LEU A 222 20.59 -24.08 -7.20
N LEU A 223 20.89 -24.01 -8.50
CA LEU A 223 21.90 -24.84 -9.17
C LEU A 223 23.22 -24.11 -9.25
N ARG A 224 23.14 -22.88 -9.74
CA ARG A 224 24.27 -22.00 -9.92
C ARG A 224 23.77 -20.56 -9.86
N ALA A 225 24.50 -19.73 -9.15
CA ALA A 225 24.40 -18.29 -9.24
C ALA A 225 25.74 -17.75 -9.73
N PHE A 226 25.70 -16.87 -10.71
CA PHE A 226 26.88 -16.19 -11.27
C PHE A 226 26.93 -14.75 -10.75
N ALA A 227 28.09 -14.34 -10.27
CA ALA A 227 28.38 -12.95 -9.93
C ALA A 227 28.60 -12.10 -11.20
N PRO A 228 28.44 -10.77 -11.13
CA PRO A 228 28.77 -9.90 -12.27
C PRO A 228 30.21 -10.04 -12.77
N SER A 229 31.17 -10.37 -11.90
CA SER A 229 32.56 -10.62 -12.30
C SER A 229 32.74 -11.85 -13.18
N GLU A 230 31.74 -12.74 -13.22
CA GLU A 230 31.75 -13.94 -14.05
C GLU A 230 31.10 -13.71 -15.43
N MET A 231 30.49 -12.55 -15.65
CA MET A 231 30.01 -12.12 -16.97
C MET A 231 31.18 -11.68 -17.83
N ASN A 232 31.12 -11.96 -19.14
CA ASN A 232 32.15 -11.59 -20.10
C ASN A 232 32.13 -10.08 -20.41
N LEU A 233 32.63 -9.28 -19.47
CA LEU A 233 32.60 -7.82 -19.45
C LEU A 233 33.98 -7.21 -19.22
N ALA A 234 34.26 -6.09 -19.91
CA ALA A 234 35.42 -5.26 -19.64
C ALA A 234 35.19 -4.21 -18.53
N SER A 235 33.97 -4.13 -17.98
CA SER A 235 33.58 -3.13 -16.98
C SER A 235 34.24 -3.43 -15.64
N ALA A 236 35.10 -2.53 -15.16
CA ALA A 236 35.74 -2.65 -13.86
C ALA A 236 34.73 -2.72 -12.70
N GLN A 237 33.59 -2.02 -12.82
CA GLN A 237 32.50 -2.08 -11.85
C GLN A 237 31.91 -3.49 -11.75
N CYS A 238 31.66 -4.14 -12.89
CA CYS A 238 31.13 -5.50 -12.93
C CYS A 238 32.18 -6.51 -12.45
N SER A 239 33.44 -6.38 -12.90
CA SER A 239 34.54 -7.26 -12.47
C SER A 239 34.84 -7.17 -10.97
N ALA A 240 34.53 -6.04 -10.32
CA ALA A 240 34.76 -5.86 -8.89
C ALA A 240 33.72 -6.60 -8.00
N LYS A 241 32.52 -6.92 -8.52
CA LYS A 241 31.50 -7.63 -7.75
C LYS A 241 31.61 -9.13 -7.96
N THR A 242 32.18 -9.81 -6.97
CA THR A 242 32.51 -11.25 -7.01
C THR A 242 31.48 -12.14 -6.34
N ASP A 243 30.36 -11.57 -5.90
CA ASP A 243 29.22 -12.31 -5.36
C ASP A 243 27.93 -12.00 -6.12
N TRP A 244 26.91 -12.82 -5.90
CA TRP A 244 25.60 -12.68 -6.53
C TRP A 244 24.57 -12.01 -5.60
N THR A 245 25.00 -11.54 -4.42
CA THR A 245 24.18 -10.83 -3.43
C THR A 245 23.33 -9.74 -4.08
N ASP A 246 22.05 -9.71 -3.73
CA ASP A 246 21.09 -8.73 -4.25
C ASP A 246 21.11 -7.44 -3.43
N LEU A 247 21.72 -6.39 -3.97
CA LEU A 247 21.76 -5.08 -3.30
C LEU A 247 20.48 -4.25 -3.52
N ASN A 248 19.56 -4.71 -4.36
CA ASN A 248 18.32 -3.99 -4.69
C ASN A 248 17.07 -4.70 -4.13
N GLY A 249 17.01 -6.02 -4.23
CA GLY A 249 15.88 -6.86 -3.83
C GLY A 249 14.95 -7.27 -4.98
N HIS A 250 15.04 -6.59 -6.13
CA HIS A 250 14.20 -6.90 -7.30
C HIS A 250 14.43 -8.34 -7.80
N GLY A 251 15.67 -8.76 -8.01
CA GLY A 251 16.00 -10.10 -8.50
C GLY A 251 15.60 -11.22 -7.54
N THR A 252 15.76 -11.01 -6.24
CA THR A 252 15.27 -11.93 -5.20
C THR A 252 13.75 -12.06 -5.26
N HIS A 253 13.03 -10.94 -5.41
CA HIS A 253 11.58 -10.92 -5.52
C HIS A 253 11.08 -11.59 -6.81
N VAL A 254 11.76 -11.35 -7.95
CA VAL A 254 11.49 -12.01 -9.24
C VAL A 254 11.67 -13.52 -9.12
N ALA A 255 12.80 -13.98 -8.56
CA ALA A 255 13.05 -15.40 -8.35
C ALA A 255 12.01 -16.05 -7.43
N GLY A 256 11.61 -15.37 -6.35
CA GLY A 256 10.56 -15.83 -5.44
C GLY A 256 9.23 -16.02 -6.16
N SER A 257 8.82 -15.03 -6.97
CA SER A 257 7.58 -15.08 -7.76
C SER A 257 7.56 -16.23 -8.78
N VAL A 258 8.72 -16.53 -9.37
CA VAL A 258 8.86 -17.61 -10.34
C VAL A 258 8.84 -18.98 -9.65
N LEU A 259 9.69 -19.21 -8.65
CA LEU A 259 9.96 -20.56 -8.14
C LEU A 259 10.27 -20.69 -6.64
N GLY A 260 10.03 -19.64 -5.84
CA GLY A 260 10.20 -19.75 -4.39
C GLY A 260 9.40 -20.95 -3.83
N ASN A 261 10.01 -21.77 -3.00
CA ASN A 261 9.38 -22.99 -2.48
C ASN A 261 8.31 -22.69 -1.40
N GLY A 262 8.34 -21.50 -0.80
CA GLY A 262 7.36 -21.03 0.19
C GLY A 262 7.61 -21.49 1.64
N THR A 263 8.79 -22.07 1.94
CA THR A 263 9.14 -22.64 3.25
C THR A 263 8.96 -21.64 4.38
N LEU A 264 9.42 -20.39 4.20
CA LEU A 264 9.31 -19.34 5.21
C LEU A 264 7.87 -18.85 5.44
N SER A 265 6.95 -19.25 4.57
CA SER A 265 5.52 -18.98 4.65
C SER A 265 4.67 -20.23 4.89
N GLY A 266 5.30 -21.34 5.31
CA GLY A 266 4.60 -22.54 5.77
C GLY A 266 4.14 -23.50 4.67
N SER A 267 4.82 -23.54 3.51
CA SER A 267 4.59 -24.61 2.52
C SER A 267 4.99 -25.99 3.08
N ASP A 268 4.31 -27.04 2.63
CA ASP A 268 4.75 -28.43 2.80
C ASP A 268 5.13 -29.00 1.42
N ALA A 269 6.37 -28.73 1.03
CA ALA A 269 6.93 -29.15 -0.26
C ALA A 269 7.03 -30.68 -0.39
N ALA A 270 7.16 -31.41 0.74
CA ALA A 270 7.22 -32.87 0.72
C ALA A 270 5.89 -33.51 0.28
N ASN A 271 4.78 -32.83 0.56
CA ASN A 271 3.43 -33.27 0.19
C ASN A 271 2.81 -32.43 -0.94
N HIS A 272 3.61 -31.64 -1.67
CA HIS A 272 3.16 -30.76 -2.75
C HIS A 272 2.08 -29.73 -2.34
N GLN A 273 2.12 -29.25 -1.08
CA GLN A 273 1.15 -28.29 -0.55
C GLN A 273 1.73 -26.88 -0.48
N TYR A 274 1.28 -26.03 -1.41
CA TYR A 274 1.80 -24.67 -1.57
C TYR A 274 0.72 -23.58 -1.46
N THR A 275 -0.56 -23.92 -1.50
CA THR A 275 -1.69 -22.97 -1.66
C THR A 275 -1.86 -22.00 -0.48
N THR A 276 -1.45 -22.39 0.73
CA THR A 276 -1.51 -21.56 1.93
C THR A 276 -0.22 -20.77 2.19
N SER A 277 0.73 -20.83 1.26
CA SER A 277 2.05 -20.22 1.36
C SER A 277 2.27 -19.17 0.26
N HIS A 278 3.37 -18.43 0.36
CA HIS A 278 3.87 -17.47 -0.63
C HIS A 278 4.80 -18.14 -1.67
N ALA A 279 4.64 -19.44 -1.90
CA ALA A 279 5.35 -20.15 -2.95
C ALA A 279 5.13 -19.50 -4.33
N GLY A 280 6.17 -19.52 -5.16
CA GLY A 280 6.17 -19.04 -6.54
C GLY A 280 5.32 -19.89 -7.47
N THR A 281 5.27 -19.51 -8.74
CA THR A 281 4.42 -20.14 -9.76
C THR A 281 4.81 -21.58 -10.08
N ALA A 282 6.11 -21.86 -10.11
CA ALA A 282 6.71 -23.15 -10.37
C ALA A 282 7.62 -23.56 -9.19
N PRO A 283 7.03 -23.85 -8.01
CA PRO A 283 7.78 -23.96 -6.76
C PRO A 283 8.71 -25.17 -6.72
N GLU A 284 8.63 -26.08 -7.70
CA GLU A 284 9.48 -27.26 -7.85
C GLU A 284 10.53 -27.15 -8.97
N ALA A 285 10.58 -26.02 -9.66
CA ALA A 285 11.63 -25.75 -10.63
C ALA A 285 12.99 -25.53 -9.96
N ARG A 286 14.06 -25.71 -10.74
CA ARG A 286 15.44 -25.43 -10.35
C ARG A 286 15.87 -24.08 -10.94
N LEU A 287 16.75 -23.38 -10.23
CA LEU A 287 17.17 -22.01 -10.54
C LEU A 287 18.62 -21.95 -11.01
N VAL A 288 18.84 -21.28 -12.13
CA VAL A 288 20.15 -20.70 -12.49
C VAL A 288 20.00 -19.19 -12.42
N PHE A 289 20.89 -18.49 -11.73
CA PHE A 289 20.77 -17.05 -11.53
C PHE A 289 21.99 -16.32 -12.08
N MET A 290 21.76 -15.24 -12.83
CA MET A 290 22.79 -14.31 -13.27
C MET A 290 22.53 -12.97 -12.57
N ALA A 291 23.42 -12.59 -11.65
CA ALA A 291 23.38 -11.29 -11.00
C ALA A 291 24.02 -10.24 -11.92
N LEU A 292 23.34 -9.10 -12.11
CA LEU A 292 23.70 -8.11 -13.11
C LEU A 292 23.65 -6.66 -12.61
N ASN A 293 23.24 -6.43 -11.36
CA ASN A 293 23.36 -5.15 -10.68
C ASN A 293 24.53 -5.17 -9.70
N THR A 294 25.15 -4.00 -9.49
CA THR A 294 26.32 -3.86 -8.62
C THR A 294 26.22 -2.81 -7.54
N ASP A 295 25.18 -1.97 -7.56
CA ASP A 295 25.10 -0.73 -6.77
C ASP A 295 23.77 -0.55 -6.02
N GLY A 296 22.84 -1.51 -6.12
CA GLY A 296 21.51 -1.44 -5.53
C GLY A 296 20.53 -0.51 -6.25
N SER A 297 20.94 0.12 -7.36
CA SER A 297 20.04 0.95 -8.17
C SER A 297 19.02 0.11 -8.95
N GLY A 298 18.02 0.76 -9.54
CA GLY A 298 17.08 0.10 -10.47
C GLY A 298 17.66 -0.23 -11.85
N GLY A 299 18.96 0.01 -12.07
CA GLY A 299 19.64 -0.28 -13.33
C GLY A 299 20.24 -1.68 -13.38
N ILE A 300 20.40 -2.22 -14.58
CA ILE A 300 21.15 -3.46 -14.83
C ILE A 300 22.43 -3.08 -15.59
N GLN A 301 23.56 -2.96 -14.88
CA GLN A 301 24.80 -2.45 -15.46
C GLN A 301 25.63 -3.52 -16.17
N CYS A 302 25.47 -4.78 -15.77
CA CYS A 302 26.36 -5.86 -16.15
C CYS A 302 25.74 -6.81 -17.20
N ILE A 303 24.96 -6.26 -18.13
CA ILE A 303 24.59 -6.98 -19.36
C ILE A 303 25.74 -6.92 -20.35
N ASP A 304 26.23 -8.09 -20.73
CA ASP A 304 27.23 -8.22 -21.76
C ASP A 304 26.65 -7.98 -23.17
N LEU A 305 27.54 -7.61 -24.10
CA LEU A 305 27.18 -7.31 -25.49
C LEU A 305 27.35 -8.53 -26.42
N ASN A 306 27.53 -9.73 -25.89
CA ASN A 306 27.75 -10.96 -26.66
C ASN A 306 26.74 -12.08 -26.37
N GLY A 307 25.80 -11.89 -25.44
CA GLY A 307 24.81 -12.86 -25.03
C GLY A 307 25.29 -13.88 -24.00
N ASP A 308 26.42 -13.64 -23.30
CA ASP A 308 26.97 -14.54 -22.29
C ASP A 308 25.96 -14.82 -21.16
N PHE A 309 25.16 -13.84 -20.73
CA PHE A 309 24.08 -14.07 -19.76
C PHE A 309 23.05 -15.12 -20.23
N LEU A 310 22.71 -15.15 -21.54
CA LEU A 310 21.82 -16.17 -22.10
C LEU A 310 22.51 -17.53 -22.18
N ALA A 311 23.78 -17.55 -22.60
CA ALA A 311 24.60 -18.75 -22.73
C ALA A 311 24.80 -19.46 -21.41
N LYS A 312 25.19 -18.73 -20.35
CA LYS A 312 25.38 -19.31 -19.01
C LYS A 312 24.14 -20.04 -18.49
N GLY A 313 22.96 -19.43 -18.64
CA GLY A 313 21.70 -20.08 -18.26
C GLY A 313 21.48 -21.39 -19.05
N TYR A 314 21.65 -21.34 -20.36
CA TYR A 314 21.45 -22.47 -21.25
C TYR A 314 22.45 -23.63 -21.00
N ASP A 315 23.72 -23.31 -20.77
CA ASP A 315 24.82 -24.24 -20.54
C ASP A 315 24.68 -24.99 -19.20
N GLU A 316 24.05 -24.36 -18.20
CA GLU A 316 23.63 -24.99 -16.94
C GLU A 316 22.34 -25.83 -17.09
N GLY A 317 21.82 -25.95 -18.31
CA GLY A 317 20.67 -26.77 -18.66
C GLY A 317 19.32 -26.05 -18.62
N ALA A 318 19.28 -24.73 -18.40
CA ALA A 318 18.02 -23.99 -18.46
C ALA A 318 17.43 -24.00 -19.87
N ARG A 319 16.10 -24.09 -19.94
CA ARG A 319 15.33 -23.98 -21.19
C ARG A 319 14.29 -22.86 -21.15
N ILE A 320 14.26 -22.12 -20.05
CA ILE A 320 13.46 -20.91 -19.86
C ILE A 320 14.39 -19.84 -19.29
N SER A 321 14.37 -18.63 -19.86
CA SER A 321 15.06 -17.44 -19.35
C SER A 321 14.02 -16.37 -19.03
N SER A 322 14.07 -15.82 -17.81
CA SER A 322 13.20 -14.72 -17.37
C SER A 322 14.03 -13.47 -17.11
N ASN A 323 13.63 -12.36 -17.74
CA ASN A 323 14.35 -11.09 -17.75
C ASN A 323 13.36 -9.96 -17.41
N SER A 324 13.31 -9.56 -16.14
CA SER A 324 12.32 -8.58 -15.64
C SER A 324 12.81 -7.13 -15.72
N TRP A 325 13.49 -6.79 -16.81
CA TRP A 325 14.09 -5.47 -17.06
C TRP A 325 14.00 -5.10 -18.54
N GLY A 326 14.17 -3.82 -18.84
CA GLY A 326 14.10 -3.28 -20.19
C GLY A 326 14.45 -1.79 -20.22
N ALA A 327 14.31 -1.17 -21.40
CA ALA A 327 14.54 0.26 -21.59
C ALA A 327 13.32 0.92 -22.22
N SER A 328 13.05 2.18 -21.86
CA SER A 328 11.98 2.99 -22.45
C SER A 328 12.50 3.70 -23.71
N ASP A 329 12.62 2.96 -24.81
CA ASP A 329 13.11 3.46 -26.10
C ASP A 329 12.05 3.42 -27.21
N ASN A 330 10.78 3.24 -26.84
CA ASN A 330 9.63 3.04 -27.73
C ASN A 330 9.77 1.80 -28.65
N GLY A 331 10.42 0.74 -28.15
CA GLY A 331 10.58 -0.51 -28.88
C GLY A 331 11.65 -0.46 -29.96
N ALA A 332 12.69 0.36 -29.75
CA ALA A 332 13.79 0.47 -30.70
C ALA A 332 14.56 -0.85 -30.77
N TYR A 333 14.92 -1.25 -31.99
CA TYR A 333 15.73 -2.46 -32.17
C TYR A 333 17.20 -2.15 -31.89
N GLY A 334 17.65 -2.51 -30.69
CA GLY A 334 19.00 -2.27 -30.21
C GLY A 334 19.92 -3.49 -30.30
N ARG A 335 21.13 -3.34 -29.76
CA ARG A 335 22.10 -4.44 -29.67
C ARG A 335 21.56 -5.63 -28.87
N THR A 336 20.89 -5.38 -27.74
CA THR A 336 20.28 -6.44 -26.91
C THR A 336 19.21 -7.21 -27.68
N SER A 337 18.34 -6.52 -28.41
CA SER A 337 17.33 -7.14 -29.29
C SER A 337 17.99 -8.07 -30.31
N GLN A 338 19.06 -7.60 -30.96
CA GLN A 338 19.83 -8.41 -31.93
C GLN A 338 20.46 -9.66 -31.30
N ILE A 339 21.02 -9.54 -30.10
CA ILE A 339 21.62 -10.68 -29.38
C ILE A 339 20.55 -11.71 -29.08
N VAL A 340 19.41 -11.29 -28.52
CA VAL A 340 18.31 -12.19 -28.16
C VAL A 340 17.79 -12.90 -29.41
N ASP A 341 17.52 -12.17 -30.50
CA ASP A 341 17.02 -12.73 -31.75
C ASP A 341 17.97 -13.77 -32.37
N ASP A 342 19.27 -13.48 -32.47
CA ASP A 342 20.25 -14.44 -32.98
C ASP A 342 20.37 -15.66 -32.05
N TYR A 343 20.34 -15.44 -30.73
CA TYR A 343 20.46 -16.51 -29.74
C TYR A 343 19.28 -17.48 -29.82
N ILE A 344 18.04 -17.00 -29.76
CA ILE A 344 16.84 -17.84 -29.87
C ILE A 344 16.67 -18.42 -31.27
N TRP A 345 17.18 -17.75 -32.30
CA TRP A 345 17.21 -18.30 -33.64
C TRP A 345 18.06 -19.57 -33.71
N ARG A 346 19.20 -19.60 -33.01
CA ARG A 346 20.12 -20.75 -32.96
C ARG A 346 19.75 -21.79 -31.91
N HIS A 347 18.97 -21.42 -30.89
CA HIS A 347 18.54 -22.29 -29.79
C HIS A 347 17.02 -22.40 -29.76
N LYS A 348 16.47 -23.25 -30.63
CA LYS A 348 15.00 -23.40 -30.81
C LYS A 348 14.27 -23.97 -29.60
N ASP A 349 15.00 -24.53 -28.65
CA ASP A 349 14.51 -25.11 -27.40
C ASP A 349 14.63 -24.15 -26.20
N TYR A 350 15.04 -22.89 -26.41
CA TYR A 350 15.18 -21.90 -25.33
C TYR A 350 14.09 -20.83 -25.39
N LEU A 351 13.19 -20.83 -24.40
CA LEU A 351 12.16 -19.82 -24.23
C LEU A 351 12.71 -18.61 -23.47
N VAL A 352 12.80 -17.45 -24.12
CA VAL A 352 13.26 -16.21 -23.49
C VAL A 352 12.08 -15.27 -23.28
N LEU A 353 11.88 -14.84 -22.02
CA LEU A 353 10.79 -13.99 -21.57
C LEU A 353 11.36 -12.65 -21.10
N TYR A 354 10.72 -11.56 -21.52
CA TYR A 354 11.03 -10.19 -21.10
C TYR A 354 9.79 -9.50 -20.54
N ALA A 355 9.99 -8.61 -19.57
CA ALA A 355 8.95 -7.67 -19.15
C ALA A 355 8.59 -6.71 -20.29
N ASN A 356 7.32 -6.30 -20.36
CA ASN A 356 6.81 -5.45 -21.43
C ASN A 356 7.14 -3.95 -21.24
N GLY A 357 7.45 -3.53 -20.02
CA GLY A 357 7.71 -2.13 -19.63
C GLY A 357 6.66 -1.55 -18.67
N ASN A 358 6.99 -0.41 -18.05
CA ASN A 358 6.17 0.29 -17.04
C ASN A 358 6.06 1.81 -17.34
N ALA A 359 6.10 2.19 -18.63
CA ALA A 359 6.13 3.59 -19.08
C ALA A 359 4.76 4.10 -19.59
N GLY A 360 3.68 3.36 -19.31
CA GLY A 360 2.30 3.71 -19.61
C GLY A 360 1.90 5.12 -19.14
N PRO A 361 0.82 5.70 -19.68
CA PRO A 361 -0.19 5.07 -20.53
C PRO A 361 -0.17 5.55 -22.01
N SER A 362 0.94 6.12 -22.48
CA SER A 362 1.02 6.67 -23.85
C SER A 362 1.00 5.58 -24.91
N GLN A 363 0.64 5.94 -26.15
CA GLN A 363 0.71 4.99 -27.27
C GLN A 363 2.14 4.48 -27.44
N GLY A 364 2.32 3.15 -27.52
CA GLY A 364 3.63 2.52 -27.61
C GLY A 364 4.31 2.28 -26.26
N THR A 365 3.64 2.57 -25.14
CA THR A 365 4.10 2.23 -23.80
C THR A 365 3.09 1.34 -23.06
N VAL A 366 3.55 0.72 -21.97
CA VAL A 366 2.80 -0.27 -21.16
C VAL A 366 2.78 0.19 -19.72
#